data_AF-A0A9D8PWM2-F1
#
_entry.id   AF-A0A9D8PWM2-F1
#
_cell.length_a   1.000
_cell.length_b   1.000
_cell.length_c   1.000
_cell.angle_alpha   90.00
_cell.angle_beta   90.00
_cell.angle_gamma   90.00
#
_symmetry.space_group_name_H-M   'P 1'
#
loop_
_entity.id
_entity.type
_entity.pdbx_description
1 polymer ?
#
loop_
_entity_poly.entity_id
_entity_poly.type
_entity_poly.pdbx_seq_one_letter_code
_entity_poly.pdbx_strand_id
1 'polypeptide(L)'
;MRRLAEMRGALHFVEQSFREAKSACGMAEYQVRRWQAWHHHMALVMIATMFLAKERIAHRDTAELLSCRDLVEIMRHRLPTKIVTDEDLAASIIDRHRRRRQAMESAYRMQSAMLSASD
;
A
#
# COMPACT_ATOMS: atom_id res chain seq x y z
N MET A 1 33.54 6.97 -19.02
CA MET A 1 32.18 6.94 -19.59
C MET A 1 31.45 5.61 -19.36
N ARG A 2 32.04 4.44 -19.65
CA ARG A 2 31.41 3.11 -19.48
C ARG A 2 30.85 2.83 -18.07
N ARG A 3 31.64 3.09 -17.02
CA ARG A 3 31.24 2.92 -15.61
C ARG A 3 30.00 3.74 -15.22
N LEU A 4 29.86 4.96 -15.74
CA LEU A 4 28.69 5.81 -15.47
C LEU A 4 27.44 5.29 -16.19
N ALA A 5 27.61 4.72 -17.39
CA ALA A 5 26.51 4.09 -18.13
C ALA A 5 26.02 2.82 -17.41
N GLU A 6 26.93 1.99 -16.91
CA GLU A 6 26.61 0.79 -16.11
C GLU A 6 25.88 1.16 -14.81
N MET A 7 26.37 2.16 -14.07
CA MET A 7 25.69 2.66 -12.86
C MET A 7 24.28 3.19 -13.16
N ARG A 8 24.11 3.95 -14.25
CA ARG A 8 22.78 4.43 -14.67
C ARG A 8 21.84 3.30 -15.08
N GLY A 9 22.36 2.24 -15.70
CA GLY A 9 21.57 1.05 -16.05
C GLY A 9 20.98 0.36 -14.81
N ALA A 10 21.76 0.22 -13.73
CA ALA A 10 21.26 -0.35 -12.49
C ALA A 10 20.22 0.55 -11.78
N LEU A 11 20.42 1.88 -11.80
CA LEU A 11 19.49 2.85 -11.21
C LEU A 11 18.13 2.85 -11.91
N HIS A 12 18.10 2.64 -13.22
CA HIS A 12 16.87 2.62 -14.00
C HIS A 12 15.82 1.63 -13.44
N PHE A 13 16.24 0.43 -13.06
CA PHE A 13 15.33 -0.59 -12.50
C PHE A 13 14.76 -0.17 -11.14
N VAL A 14 15.59 0.48 -10.32
CA VAL A 14 15.17 1.01 -9.01
C VAL A 14 14.13 2.13 -9.20
N GLU A 15 14.42 3.09 -10.08
CA GLU A 15 13.51 4.20 -10.40
C GLU A 15 12.18 3.70 -10.97
N GLN A 16 12.23 2.72 -11.87
CA GLN A 16 11.04 2.12 -12.46
C GLN A 16 10.20 1.40 -11.38
N SER A 17 10.84 0.66 -10.47
CA SER A 17 10.14 -0.01 -9.36
C SER A 17 9.43 1.00 -8.45
N PHE A 18 10.07 2.12 -8.12
CA PHE A 18 9.44 3.18 -7.34
C PHE A 18 8.31 3.89 -8.11
N ARG A 19 8.44 4.05 -9.42
CA ARG A 19 7.37 4.61 -10.27
C ARG A 19 6.14 3.72 -10.24
N GLU A 20 6.32 2.42 -10.39
CA GLU A 20 5.24 1.43 -10.33
C GLU A 20 4.61 1.34 -8.94
N ALA A 21 5.42 1.34 -7.88
CA ALA A 21 4.92 1.36 -6.51
C ALA A 21 4.05 2.59 -6.22
N LYS A 22 4.44 3.76 -6.74
CA LYS A 22 3.64 4.99 -6.62
C LYS A 22 2.32 4.90 -7.38
N SER A 23 2.33 4.39 -8.61
CA SER A 23 1.12 4.39 -9.45
C SER A 23 0.14 3.25 -9.15
N ALA A 24 0.65 2.05 -8.83
CA ALA A 24 -0.18 0.85 -8.66
C ALA A 24 -0.48 0.52 -7.20
N CYS A 25 0.43 0.84 -6.28
CA CYS A 25 0.36 0.41 -4.87
C CYS A 25 0.12 1.57 -3.88
N GLY A 26 -0.06 2.81 -4.36
CA GLY A 26 -0.33 3.96 -3.49
C GLY A 26 0.86 4.36 -2.62
N MET A 27 2.10 4.18 -3.07
CA MET A 27 3.30 4.56 -2.30
C MET A 27 3.29 6.04 -1.89
N ALA A 28 2.69 6.92 -2.70
CA ALA A 28 2.60 8.36 -2.41
C ALA A 28 1.28 8.78 -1.74
N GLU A 29 0.37 7.83 -1.47
CA GLU A 29 -1.00 8.09 -1.01
C GLU A 29 -1.18 7.91 0.50
N TYR A 30 -0.08 7.91 1.27
CA TYR A 30 -0.16 7.80 2.72
C TYR A 30 -0.55 9.13 3.36
N GLN A 31 -1.48 9.08 4.31
CA GLN A 31 -1.89 10.25 5.12
C GLN A 31 -1.39 10.14 6.57
N VAL A 32 -0.47 9.20 6.84
CA VAL A 32 0.04 8.92 8.19
C VAL A 32 1.16 9.89 8.56
N ARG A 33 1.17 10.35 9.82
CA ARG A 33 2.16 11.31 10.35
C ARG A 33 3.15 10.70 11.35
N ARG A 34 2.91 9.46 11.80
CA ARG A 34 3.81 8.75 12.73
C ARG A 34 4.80 7.91 11.95
N TRP A 35 6.07 7.92 12.38
CA TRP A 35 7.15 7.14 11.76
C TRP A 35 6.81 5.66 11.59
N GLN A 36 6.34 5.01 12.66
CA GLN A 36 5.97 3.59 12.63
C GLN A 36 4.86 3.29 11.64
N ALA A 37 3.84 4.16 11.57
CA ALA A 37 2.73 3.99 10.64
C ALA A 37 3.20 4.15 9.18
N TRP A 38 4.11 5.09 8.92
CA TRP A 38 4.74 5.25 7.61
C TRP A 38 5.56 4.02 7.23
N HIS A 39 6.36 3.49 8.15
CA HIS A 39 7.20 2.32 7.90
C HIS A 39 6.34 1.07 7.59
N HIS A 40 5.23 0.88 8.29
CA HIS A 40 4.30 -0.20 8.00
C HIS A 40 3.66 -0.05 6.61
N HIS A 41 3.25 1.17 6.24
CA HIS A 41 2.72 1.46 4.89
C HIS A 41 3.76 1.13 3.81
N MET A 42 5.01 1.59 3.97
CA MET A 42 6.09 1.27 3.03
C MET A 42 6.34 -0.23 2.90
N ALA A 43 6.32 -0.98 4.01
CA ALA A 43 6.48 -2.43 3.98
C ALA A 43 5.37 -3.12 3.17
N LEU A 44 4.10 -2.72 3.38
CA LEU A 44 2.97 -3.26 2.62
C LEU A 44 3.07 -2.92 1.12
N VAL A 45 3.46 -1.68 0.79
CA VAL A 45 3.69 -1.25 -0.60
C VAL A 45 4.80 -2.08 -1.27
N MET A 46 5.90 -2.35 -0.56
CA MET A 46 7.00 -3.17 -1.08
C MET A 46 6.54 -4.61 -1.35
N ILE A 47 5.78 -5.21 -0.43
CA ILE A 47 5.23 -6.57 -0.61
C ILE A 47 4.27 -6.61 -1.82
N ALA A 48 3.36 -5.65 -1.93
CA ALA A 48 2.43 -5.57 -3.06
C ALA A 48 3.15 -5.38 -4.39
N THR A 49 4.14 -4.50 -4.45
CA THR A 49 4.93 -4.25 -5.67
C THR A 49 5.74 -5.49 -6.06
N MET A 50 6.32 -6.20 -5.09
CA MET A 50 7.01 -7.47 -5.33
C MET A 50 6.07 -8.52 -5.92
N PHE A 51 4.85 -8.61 -5.39
CA PHE A 51 3.84 -9.52 -5.92
C PHE A 51 3.50 -9.20 -7.38
N LEU A 52 3.19 -7.94 -7.70
CA LEU A 52 2.91 -7.52 -9.09
C LEU A 52 4.08 -7.79 -10.04
N ALA A 53 5.32 -7.54 -9.60
CA ALA A 53 6.51 -7.84 -10.39
C ALA A 53 6.65 -9.35 -10.67
N LYS A 54 6.39 -10.21 -9.68
CA LYS A 54 6.42 -11.67 -9.86
C LYS A 54 5.37 -12.13 -10.87
N GLU A 55 4.14 -11.63 -10.77
CA GLU A 55 3.07 -12.00 -11.69
C GLU A 55 3.40 -11.57 -13.13
N ARG A 56 3.97 -10.38 -13.33
CA ARG A 56 4.42 -9.95 -14.67
C ARG A 56 5.50 -10.86 -15.25
N ILE A 57 6.47 -11.28 -14.43
CA ILE A 57 7.52 -12.20 -14.87
C ILE A 57 6.92 -13.57 -15.22
N ALA A 58 5.99 -14.08 -14.40
CA ALA A 58 5.34 -15.36 -14.63
C ALA A 58 4.50 -15.40 -15.92
N HIS A 59 3.94 -14.26 -16.33
CA HIS A 59 3.09 -14.15 -17.52
C HIS A 59 3.79 -13.53 -18.74
N ARG A 60 5.11 -13.34 -18.69
CA ARG A 60 5.89 -12.65 -19.72
C ARG A 60 5.74 -13.27 -21.11
N ASP A 61 5.69 -14.60 -21.20
CA ASP A 61 5.60 -15.33 -22.47
C ASP A 61 4.20 -15.24 -23.10
N THR A 62 3.16 -15.13 -22.26
CA THR A 62 1.76 -15.05 -22.71
C THR A 62 1.26 -13.62 -22.91
N ALA A 63 1.83 -12.66 -22.20
CA ALA A 63 1.38 -11.27 -22.15
C ALA A 63 2.58 -10.33 -21.95
N GLU A 64 3.40 -10.18 -22.99
CA GLU A 64 4.66 -9.43 -22.95
C GLU A 64 4.50 -7.97 -22.49
N LEU A 65 3.40 -7.32 -22.87
CA LEU A 65 3.11 -5.92 -22.55
C LEU A 65 2.32 -5.73 -21.23
N LEU A 66 2.12 -6.79 -20.44
CA LEU A 66 1.33 -6.72 -19.21
C LEU A 66 1.99 -5.77 -18.20
N SER A 67 1.25 -4.72 -17.82
CA SER A 67 1.70 -3.74 -16.84
C SER A 67 1.22 -4.08 -15.42
N CYS A 68 1.87 -3.48 -14.41
CA CYS A 68 1.43 -3.60 -13.02
C CYS A 68 0.01 -3.05 -12.82
N ARG A 69 -0.39 -2.05 -13.61
CA ARG A 69 -1.74 -1.49 -13.57
C ARG A 69 -2.78 -2.48 -14.07
N ASP A 70 -2.51 -3.18 -15.18
CA ASP A 70 -3.43 -4.18 -15.74
C ASP A 70 -3.66 -5.31 -14.73
N LEU A 71 -2.62 -5.78 -14.05
CA LEU A 71 -2.74 -6.77 -12.97
C LEU A 71 -3.62 -6.27 -11.83
N VAL A 72 -3.45 -5.01 -11.40
CA VAL A 72 -4.32 -4.42 -10.37
C VAL A 72 -5.77 -4.32 -10.85
N GLU A 73 -6.00 -3.98 -12.12
CA GLU A 73 -7.34 -3.92 -12.72
C GLU A 73 -7.98 -5.32 -12.80
N ILE A 74 -7.21 -6.34 -13.20
CA ILE A 74 -7.63 -7.75 -13.17
C ILE A 74 -8.00 -8.17 -11.74
N MET A 75 -7.16 -7.86 -10.75
CA MET A 75 -7.42 -8.20 -9.35
C MET A 75 -8.67 -7.50 -8.83
N ARG A 76 -8.87 -6.20 -9.14
CA ARG A 76 -10.08 -5.48 -8.76
C ARG A 76 -11.34 -6.09 -9.37
N HIS A 77 -11.24 -6.59 -10.59
CA HIS A 77 -12.37 -7.24 -11.26
C HIS A 77 -12.64 -8.66 -10.74
N ARG A 78 -11.58 -9.42 -10.42
CA ARG A 78 -11.68 -10.84 -10.02
C ARG A 78 -11.92 -11.05 -8.53
N LEU A 79 -11.41 -10.16 -7.68
CA LEU A 79 -11.58 -10.29 -6.25
C LEU A 79 -13.03 -9.93 -5.86
N PRO A 80 -13.67 -10.74 -5.00
CA PRO A 80 -15.02 -10.45 -4.55
C PRO A 80 -15.05 -9.10 -3.86
N THR A 81 -15.98 -8.24 -4.30
CA THR A 81 -16.15 -6.93 -3.68
C THR A 81 -16.88 -7.14 -2.35
N LYS A 82 -16.35 -6.56 -1.27
CA LYS A 82 -16.93 -6.70 0.08
C LYS A 82 -18.28 -5.99 0.24
N ILE A 83 -18.60 -5.06 -0.65
CA ILE A 83 -19.82 -4.23 -0.61
C ILE A 83 -20.61 -4.57 -1.86
N VAL A 84 -21.70 -5.33 -1.71
CA VAL A 84 -22.60 -5.71 -2.81
C VAL A 84 -23.97 -5.07 -2.62
N THR A 85 -24.42 -4.95 -1.38
CA THR A 85 -25.73 -4.39 -0.99
C THR A 85 -25.60 -3.10 -0.19
N ASP A 86 -26.71 -2.38 -0.03
CA ASP A 86 -26.78 -1.19 0.82
C ASP A 86 -26.54 -1.55 2.30
N GLU A 87 -26.98 -2.73 2.72
CA GLU A 87 -26.71 -3.28 4.06
C GLU A 87 -25.21 -3.53 4.28
N ASP A 88 -24.49 -4.07 3.30
CA ASP A 88 -23.04 -4.26 3.38
C ASP A 88 -22.30 -2.93 3.50
N LEU A 89 -22.77 -1.91 2.76
CA LEU A 89 -22.22 -0.56 2.82
C LEU A 89 -22.45 0.05 4.20
N ALA A 90 -23.67 -0.04 4.73
CA ALA A 90 -24.02 0.43 6.07
C ALA A 90 -23.16 -0.26 7.15
N ALA A 91 -23.03 -1.59 7.08
CA ALA A 91 -22.19 -2.36 8.00
C ALA A 91 -20.71 -1.94 7.92
N SER A 92 -20.18 -1.71 6.71
CA SER A 92 -18.82 -1.20 6.49
C SER A 92 -18.60 0.21 7.08
N ILE A 93 -19.60 1.09 6.96
CA ILE A 93 -19.57 2.43 7.58
C ILE A 93 -19.54 2.32 9.10
N ILE A 94 -20.43 1.52 9.69
CA ILE A 94 -20.51 1.30 11.14
C ILE A 94 -19.20 0.72 11.67
N ASP A 95 -18.62 -0.27 10.99
CA ASP A 95 -17.33 -0.84 11.37
C ASP A 95 -16.21 0.22 11.34
N ARG A 96 -16.14 1.04 10.29
CA ARG A 96 -15.18 2.15 10.20
C ARG A 96 -15.36 3.17 11.33
N HIS A 97 -16.59 3.48 11.73
CA HIS A 97 -16.86 4.36 12.87
C HIS A 97 -16.38 3.75 14.19
N ARG A 98 -16.68 2.47 14.41
CA ARG A 98 -16.23 1.73 15.59
C ARG A 98 -14.71 1.74 15.71
N ARG A 99 -13.98 1.44 14.63
CA ARG A 99 -12.50 1.46 14.62
C ARG A 99 -11.94 2.85 14.92
N ARG A 100 -12.54 3.92 14.36
CA ARG A 100 -12.14 5.30 14.67
C ARG A 100 -12.34 5.65 16.13
N ARG A 101 -13.48 5.26 16.72
CA ARG A 101 -13.75 5.49 18.15
C ARG A 101 -12.74 4.74 19.03
N GLN A 102 -12.47 3.46 18.75
CA GLN A 102 -11.47 2.68 19.47
C GLN A 102 -10.06 3.30 19.39
N ALA A 103 -9.65 3.78 18.21
CA ALA A 103 -8.37 4.45 18.04
C ALA A 103 -8.29 5.76 18.84
N MET A 104 -9.38 6.55 18.85
CA MET A 104 -9.49 7.78 19.64
C MET A 104 -9.39 7.50 21.15
N GLU A 105 -10.16 6.54 21.66
CA GLU A 105 -10.12 6.12 23.07
C GLU A 105 -8.73 5.62 23.47
N SER A 106 -8.09 4.81 22.62
CA SER A 106 -6.73 4.34 22.86
C SER A 106 -5.73 5.50 22.91
N ALA A 107 -5.87 6.50 22.06
CA ALA A 107 -5.01 7.68 22.07
C ALA A 107 -5.19 8.49 23.37
N TYR A 108 -6.43 8.71 23.82
CA TYR A 108 -6.70 9.37 25.09
C TYR A 108 -6.13 8.61 26.29
N ARG A 109 -6.27 7.27 26.32
CA ARG A 109 -5.66 6.44 27.38
C ARG A 109 -4.13 6.61 27.45
N MET A 110 -3.47 6.58 26.29
CA MET A 110 -2.01 6.77 26.23
C MET A 110 -1.60 8.17 26.68
N GLN A 111 -2.34 9.20 26.28
CA GLN A 111 -2.06 10.58 26.68
C GLN A 111 -2.25 10.79 28.18
N SER A 112 -3.32 10.24 28.76
CA SER A 112 -3.57 10.30 30.20
C SER A 112 -2.46 9.59 30.99
N ALA A 113 -2.03 8.41 30.54
CA ALA A 113 -0.96 7.65 31.20
C ALA A 113 0.40 8.38 31.15
N MET A 114 0.69 9.09 30.05
CA MET A 114 1.91 9.91 29.92
C MET A 114 1.89 11.11 30.88
N LEU A 115 0.75 11.79 31.01
CA LEU A 115 0.59 12.91 31.93
C LEU A 115 0.78 12.46 33.39
N SER A 116 0.15 11.35 33.79
CA SER A 116 0.28 10.80 35.15
C SER A 116 1.66 10.22 35.49
N ALA A 117 2.51 9.96 34.48
CA ALA A 117 3.87 9.44 34.68
C ALA A 117 4.93 10.55 34.72
N SER A 118 4.51 11.80 34.43
CA SER A 118 5.38 12.99 34.44
C SER A 118 5.21 13.83 35.72
N ASP A 119 4.21 13.49 36.55
CA ASP A 119 3.97 13.98 37.91
C ASP A 119 4.64 13.05 38.93
#